data_AF-A0A6P1IN12-F1
#
_entry.id   AF-A0A6P1IN12-F1
#
_cell.length_a   1.000
_cell.length_b   1.000
_cell.length_c   1.000
_cell.angle_alpha   90.00
_cell.angle_beta   90.00
_cell.angle_gamma   90.00
#
_symmetry.space_group_name_H-M   'P 1'
#
loop_
_entity.id
_entity.type
_entity.pdbx_description
1 polymer ?
#
loop_
_entity_poly.entity_id
_entity_poly.type
_entity_poly.pdbx_seq_one_letter_code
_entity_poly.pdbx_strand_id
1 'polypeptide(L)'
;MENSITQIADDRFDQEIIAGDPSRYDAIEIHPVRDFLSGQVDQGTCVEVDYVSPNFISTYLHCKQGGVECIGDHPSYALAKAYAQEMSAKYDWPINDFVPKQFHAALPTHELDTAGA
;
A
#
# COMPACT_ATOMS: atom_id res chain seq x y z
N MET A 1 17.22 20.82 2.05
CA MET A 1 16.02 20.59 2.89
C MET A 1 15.11 19.73 2.04
N GLU A 2 15.45 18.45 1.97
CA GLU A 2 14.78 17.45 1.14
C GLU A 2 14.16 16.46 2.09
N ASN A 3 12.83 16.32 2.04
CA ASN A 3 12.03 15.13 2.42
C ASN A 3 10.54 15.53 2.43
N SER A 4 10.03 16.00 1.29
CA SER A 4 8.62 16.43 1.17
C SER A 4 7.83 15.61 0.14
N ILE A 5 8.38 14.54 -0.43
CA ILE A 5 7.67 13.76 -1.46
C ILE A 5 6.86 12.62 -0.83
N THR A 6 7.37 11.96 0.22
CA THR A 6 6.72 10.79 0.81
C THR A 6 5.48 11.13 1.65
N GLN A 7 5.50 12.26 2.37
CA GLN A 7 4.39 12.66 3.23
C GLN A 7 3.12 13.09 2.45
N ILE A 8 3.28 13.54 1.20
CA ILE A 8 2.18 14.09 0.39
C ILE A 8 1.30 12.99 -0.27
N ALA A 9 1.80 11.76 -0.36
CA ALA A 9 1.04 10.64 -0.87
C ALA A 9 0.04 10.12 0.17
N ASP A 10 0.49 9.95 1.42
CA ASP A 10 -0.28 9.32 2.50
C ASP A 10 -1.41 10.22 3.06
N ASP A 11 -1.18 11.54 3.12
CA ASP A 11 -2.08 12.52 3.75
C ASP A 11 -3.35 12.86 2.94
N ARG A 12 -3.50 12.32 1.72
CA ARG A 12 -4.62 12.67 0.81
C ARG A 12 -5.60 11.54 0.56
N PHE A 13 -5.13 10.29 0.57
CA PHE A 13 -6.02 9.14 0.36
C PHE A 13 -6.83 8.81 1.60
N ASP A 14 -6.26 8.95 2.80
CA ASP A 14 -6.96 8.68 4.06
C ASP A 14 -8.14 9.62 4.29
N GLN A 15 -7.99 10.91 4.00
CA GLN A 15 -9.05 11.89 4.25
C GLN A 15 -10.24 11.69 3.31
N GLU A 16 -10.02 11.46 2.02
CA GLU A 16 -11.14 11.28 1.08
C GLU A 16 -11.84 9.93 1.28
N ILE A 17 -11.08 8.86 1.53
CA ILE A 17 -11.62 7.51 1.68
C ILE A 17 -12.29 7.34 3.05
N ILE A 18 -11.60 7.72 4.13
CA ILE A 18 -12.10 7.49 5.48
C ILE A 18 -13.14 8.54 5.88
N ALA A 19 -13.00 9.82 5.52
CA ALA A 19 -13.97 10.84 5.94
C ALA A 19 -15.36 10.67 5.28
N GLY A 20 -15.47 9.87 4.22
CA GLY A 20 -16.75 9.53 3.62
C GLY A 20 -17.64 8.70 4.53
N ASP A 21 -17.13 7.58 5.07
CA ASP A 21 -17.85 6.71 6.01
C ASP A 21 -16.90 5.67 6.66
N PRO A 22 -16.25 6.01 7.80
CA PRO A 22 -15.34 5.09 8.49
C PRO A 22 -16.03 3.81 8.97
N SER A 23 -17.35 3.82 9.13
CA SER A 23 -18.10 2.68 9.66
C SER A 23 -18.13 1.48 8.71
N ARG A 24 -17.77 1.70 7.43
CA ARG A 24 -17.66 0.66 6.40
C ARG A 24 -16.44 -0.24 6.58
N TYR A 25 -15.45 0.17 7.37
CA TYR A 25 -14.22 -0.58 7.55
C TYR A 25 -14.12 -1.21 8.94
N ASP A 26 -13.36 -2.30 9.03
CA ASP A 26 -13.13 -3.02 10.29
C ASP A 26 -11.69 -3.50 10.49
N ALA A 27 -10.80 -3.34 9.51
CA ALA A 27 -9.40 -3.71 9.61
C ALA A 27 -8.53 -2.91 8.63
N ILE A 28 -7.23 -2.92 8.88
CA ILE A 28 -6.20 -2.42 7.97
C ILE A 28 -5.41 -3.61 7.46
N GLU A 29 -5.18 -3.70 6.16
CA GLU A 29 -4.38 -4.76 5.54
C GLU A 29 -3.09 -4.20 4.95
N ILE A 30 -2.00 -4.95 5.08
CA ILE A 30 -0.71 -4.60 4.47
C ILE A 30 -0.31 -5.72 3.52
N HIS A 31 -0.11 -5.39 2.24
CA HIS A 31 0.21 -6.37 1.20
C HIS A 31 1.46 -5.97 0.41
N PRO A 32 2.33 -6.93 0.06
CA PRO A 32 3.37 -6.72 -0.92
C PRO A 32 2.75 -6.72 -2.32
N VAL A 33 2.99 -5.67 -3.10
CA VAL A 33 2.37 -5.51 -4.43
C VAL A 33 3.40 -5.19 -5.50
N ARG A 34 3.03 -5.45 -6.74
CA ARG A 34 3.78 -5.04 -7.93
C ARG A 34 2.88 -4.31 -8.91
N ASP A 35 3.48 -3.43 -9.70
CA ASP A 35 2.81 -2.78 -10.81
C ASP A 35 2.46 -3.84 -11.86
N PHE A 36 1.17 -3.99 -12.13
CA PHE A 36 0.71 -4.78 -13.25
C PHE A 36 0.62 -3.86 -14.47
N LEU A 37 1.68 -3.83 -15.27
CA LEU A 37 1.65 -3.24 -16.62
C LEU A 37 0.79 -4.10 -17.54
N SER A 38 -0.53 -4.06 -17.35
CA SER A 38 -1.44 -4.46 -18.43
C SER A 38 -1.20 -3.44 -19.54
N GLY A 39 -0.95 -3.90 -20.77
CA GLY A 39 -0.72 -3.04 -21.94
C GLY A 39 -1.91 -2.16 -22.34
N GLN A 40 -2.85 -1.89 -21.43
CA GLN A 40 -3.97 -1.00 -21.57
C GLN A 40 -3.76 0.21 -20.64
N VAL A 41 -3.13 1.22 -21.21
CA VAL A 41 -2.69 2.47 -20.56
C VAL A 41 -3.82 3.38 -20.07
N ASP A 42 -5.09 2.98 -20.22
CA ASP A 42 -6.25 3.86 -20.05
C ASP A 42 -7.13 3.56 -18.82
N GLN A 43 -6.77 2.59 -17.95
CA GLN A 43 -7.62 2.21 -16.80
C GLN A 43 -7.01 2.43 -15.40
N GLY A 44 -5.93 3.23 -15.31
CA GLY A 44 -5.25 3.50 -14.05
C GLY A 44 -4.21 2.45 -13.70
N THR A 45 -3.36 2.76 -12.72
CA THR A 45 -2.31 1.85 -12.24
C THR A 45 -2.98 0.65 -11.55
N CYS A 46 -3.08 -0.48 -12.25
CA CYS A 46 -3.47 -1.73 -11.63
C CYS A 46 -2.26 -2.31 -10.90
N VAL A 47 -2.41 -2.57 -9.61
CA VAL A 47 -1.42 -3.29 -8.81
C VAL A 47 -1.96 -4.66 -8.47
N GLU A 48 -1.08 -5.65 -8.39
CA GLU A 48 -1.44 -6.98 -7.90
C GLU A 48 -0.56 -7.37 -6.72
N VAL A 49 -1.12 -8.18 -5.83
CA VAL A 49 -0.39 -8.73 -4.69
C VAL A 49 0.62 -9.76 -5.19
N ASP A 50 1.90 -9.54 -4.91
CA ASP A 50 2.99 -10.44 -5.28
C ASP A 50 3.86 -10.75 -4.07
N TYR A 51 3.86 -12.04 -3.68
CA TYR A 51 4.67 -12.56 -2.58
C TYR A 51 6.07 -13.03 -3.00
N VAL A 52 6.39 -12.95 -4.28
CA VAL A 52 7.65 -13.40 -4.88
C VAL A 52 8.52 -12.20 -5.24
N SER A 53 8.00 -11.25 -6.02
CA SER A 53 8.76 -10.10 -6.53
C SER A 53 7.97 -8.78 -6.46
N PRO A 54 7.56 -8.32 -5.25
CA PRO A 54 6.86 -7.06 -5.10
C PRO A 54 7.74 -5.85 -5.45
N ASN A 55 7.15 -4.81 -6.06
CA ASN A 55 7.79 -3.52 -6.29
C ASN A 55 7.72 -2.62 -5.05
N PHE A 56 6.60 -2.65 -4.32
CA PHE A 56 6.35 -1.82 -3.13
C PHE A 56 5.37 -2.51 -2.17
N ILE A 57 5.09 -1.87 -1.04
CA ILE A 57 4.11 -2.34 -0.06
C ILE A 57 2.94 -1.36 -0.03
N SER A 58 1.72 -1.87 -0.16
CA SER A 58 0.51 -1.06 -0.08
C SER A 58 -0.28 -1.35 1.18
N THR A 59 -0.88 -0.30 1.73
CA THR A 59 -1.77 -0.34 2.89
C THR A 59 -3.21 -0.14 2.42
N TYR A 60 -4.11 -0.98 2.91
CA TYR A 60 -5.50 -1.01 2.53
C TYR A 60 -6.43 -0.97 3.74
N LEU A 61 -7.66 -0.51 3.53
CA LEU A 61 -8.76 -0.70 4.47
C LEU A 61 -9.62 -1.88 4.03
N HIS A 62 -9.91 -2.78 4.96
CA HIS A 62 -10.85 -3.86 4.74
C HIS A 62 -12.28 -3.34 4.83
N CYS A 63 -13.06 -3.53 3.77
CA CYS A 63 -14.48 -3.19 3.76
C CYS A 63 -15.29 -4.34 4.38
N LYS A 64 -16.16 -4.03 5.34
CA LYS A 64 -17.08 -5.01 5.98
C LYS A 64 -17.97 -5.77 4.99
N GLN A 65 -18.26 -5.17 3.84
CA GLN A 65 -19.07 -5.78 2.78
C GLN A 65 -18.23 -6.62 1.79
N GLY A 66 -16.93 -6.75 2.04
CA GLY A 66 -15.96 -7.36 1.17
C GLY A 66 -15.22 -6.35 0.29
N GLY A 67 -14.01 -6.72 -0.12
CA GLY A 67 -13.11 -5.86 -0.87
C GLY A 67 -12.22 -5.01 0.02
N VAL A 68 -11.34 -4.25 -0.63
CA VAL A 68 -10.36 -3.39 0.02
C VAL A 68 -10.25 -2.06 -0.71
N GLU A 69 -9.93 -1.00 0.02
CA GLU A 69 -9.65 0.33 -0.55
C GLU A 69 -8.23 0.75 -0.21
N CYS A 70 -7.43 1.14 -1.21
CA CYS A 70 -6.04 1.53 -1.01
C CYS A 70 -5.96 2.90 -0.34
N ILE A 71 -5.19 2.99 0.74
CA ILE A 71 -4.99 4.25 1.49
C ILE A 71 -3.54 4.73 1.47
N GLY A 72 -2.59 3.93 0.97
CA GLY A 72 -1.20 4.37 0.86
C GLY A 72 -0.31 3.34 0.18
N ASP A 73 0.64 3.82 -0.62
CA ASP A 73 1.68 3.03 -1.27
C ASP A 73 3.03 3.45 -0.71
N HIS A 74 3.78 2.48 -0.18
CA HIS A 74 5.00 2.75 0.57
C HIS A 74 6.19 1.97 -0.01
N PRO A 75 7.38 2.61 -0.09
CA PRO A 75 8.56 1.96 -0.66
C PRO A 75 9.19 0.91 0.26
N SER A 76 8.72 0.76 1.51
CA SER A 76 9.22 -0.25 2.44
C SER A 76 8.15 -0.69 3.44
N TYR A 77 8.33 -1.91 3.96
CA TYR A 77 7.50 -2.46 5.03
C TYR A 77 7.48 -1.59 6.29
N ALA A 78 8.63 -1.02 6.68
CA ALA A 78 8.72 -0.20 7.89
C ALA A 78 7.81 1.04 7.82
N LEU A 79 7.74 1.69 6.65
CA LEU A 79 6.88 2.84 6.43
C LEU A 79 5.40 2.44 6.39
N ALA A 80 5.06 1.39 5.64
CA ALA A 80 3.70 0.87 5.59
C ALA A 80 3.19 0.47 6.98
N LYS A 81 4.06 -0.18 7.78
CA LYS A 81 3.72 -0.61 9.13
C LYS A 81 3.50 0.57 10.07
N ALA A 82 4.34 1.60 10.00
CA ALA A 82 4.18 2.81 10.79
C ALA A 82 2.87 3.51 10.45
N TYR A 83 2.55 3.65 9.17
CA TYR A 83 1.30 4.25 8.71
C TYR A 83 0.07 3.46 9.17
N ALA A 84 0.09 2.12 9.03
CA ALA A 84 -0.98 1.26 9.52
C ALA A 84 -1.15 1.34 11.05
N GLN A 85 -0.06 1.51 11.82
CA GLN A 85 -0.12 1.71 13.27
C GLN A 85 -0.80 3.04 13.64
N GLU A 86 -0.53 4.11 12.91
CA GLU A 86 -1.19 5.40 13.12
C GLU A 86 -2.70 5.29 12.88
N MET A 87 -3.11 4.63 11.80
CA MET A 87 -4.53 4.43 11.48
C MET A 87 -5.21 3.49 12.48
N SER A 88 -4.53 2.42 12.88
CA SER A 88 -5.03 1.49 13.90
C SER A 88 -5.27 2.21 15.23
N ALA A 89 -4.35 3.07 15.66
CA ALA A 89 -4.52 3.87 16.88
C ALA A 89 -5.65 4.91 16.75
N LYS A 90 -5.86 5.47 15.56
CA LYS A 90 -6.88 6.50 15.31
C LYS A 90 -8.30 5.95 15.26
N TYR A 91 -8.48 4.75 14.70
CA TYR A 91 -9.80 4.16 14.43
C TYR A 91 -10.10 2.87 15.19
N ASP A 92 -9.16 2.39 16.02
CA ASP A 92 -9.24 1.14 16.78
C ASP A 92 -9.44 -0.10 15.89
N TRP A 93 -8.85 -0.07 14.69
CA TRP A 93 -8.90 -1.18 13.74
C TRP A 93 -7.71 -2.13 13.91
N PRO A 94 -7.92 -3.47 13.89
CA PRO A 94 -6.83 -4.43 13.83
C PRO A 94 -6.01 -4.30 12.54
N ILE A 95 -4.73 -4.64 12.63
CA ILE A 95 -3.81 -4.68 11.48
C ILE A 95 -3.60 -6.14 11.06
N ASN A 96 -4.01 -6.46 9.85
CA ASN A 96 -3.74 -7.72 9.17
C ASN A 96 -2.51 -7.58 8.29
N ASP A 97 -1.39 -8.11 8.79
CA ASP A 97 -0.10 -8.03 8.12
C ASP A 97 0.14 -9.27 7.26
N PHE A 98 0.02 -9.12 5.95
CA PHE A 98 0.25 -10.20 4.99
C PHE A 98 1.65 -10.14 4.39
N VAL A 99 2.51 -9.21 4.79
CA VAL A 99 3.86 -9.08 4.25
C VAL A 99 4.76 -10.19 4.78
N PRO A 100 5.31 -11.07 3.93
CA PRO A 100 6.27 -12.08 4.34
C PRO A 100 7.51 -11.46 5.00
N LYS A 101 8.04 -12.14 6.03
CA LYS A 101 9.23 -11.67 6.78
C LYS A 101 10.45 -11.36 5.92
N GLN A 102 10.60 -12.02 4.76
CA GLN A 102 11.69 -11.77 3.83
C GLN A 102 11.67 -10.34 3.25
N PHE A 103 10.50 -9.68 3.21
CA PHE A 103 10.34 -8.32 2.72
C PHE A 103 10.35 -7.26 3.83
N HIS A 104 10.50 -7.67 5.10
CA HIS A 104 10.52 -6.73 6.23
C HIS A 104 11.79 -5.87 6.25
N ALA A 105 12.92 -6.42 5.78
CA ALA A 105 14.20 -5.72 5.75
C ALA A 105 14.41 -4.91 4.45
N ALA A 106 14.11 -5.52 3.31
CA ALA A 106 14.22 -4.89 2.00
C ALA A 106 13.33 -5.61 0.99
N LEU A 107 12.84 -4.87 0.00
CA LEU A 107 12.17 -5.44 -1.17
C LEU A 107 13.21 -5.95 -2.18
N PRO A 108 12.85 -6.92 -3.03
CA PRO A 108 13.69 -7.32 -4.15
C PRO A 108 14.06 -6.10 -4.99
N THR A 109 15.34 -5.95 -5.31
CA THR A 109 15.77 -4.89 -6.23
C THR A 109 15.35 -5.29 -7.62
N HIS A 110 14.39 -4.57 -8.19
CA HIS A 110 14.09 -4.68 -9.61
C HIS A 110 15.21 -3.93 -10.33
N GLU A 111 16.20 -4.67 -10.84
CA GLU A 111 16.96 -4.14 -11.96
C GLU A 111 15.93 -3.89 -13.05
N LEU A 112 15.56 -2.61 -13.25
CA LEU A 112 14.92 -2.20 -14.49
C LEU A 112 15.87 -2.72 -15.57
N ASP A 113 15.46 -3.76 -16.30
CA ASP A 113 16.15 -4.26 -17.47
C ASP A 113 16.39 -3.03 -18.36
N THR A 114 17.59 -2.47 -18.27
CA THR A 114 18.12 -1.51 -19.23
C THR A 114 18.57 -2.34 -20.43
N ALA A 115 17.65 -3.11 -20.97
CA ALA A 115 17.78 -3.86 -22.18
C ALA A 115 16.84 -3.23 -23.21
N GLY A 116 17.36 -2.23 -23.93
CA GLY A 116 16.85 -1.89 -25.25
C GLY A 116 16.51 -0.42 -25.48
N ALA A 117 17.54 0.37 -25.80
CA ALA A 117 17.47 1.36 -26.87
C ALA A 117 18.88 1.56 -27.44
#